data_AF-A0A563CMN2-F1
#
_entry.id   AF-A0A563CMN2-F1
#
_cell.length_a   1.000
_cell.length_b   1.000
_cell.length_c   1.000
_cell.angle_alpha   90.00
_cell.angle_beta   90.00
_cell.angle_gamma   90.00
#
_symmetry.space_group_name_H-M   'P 1'
#
loop_
_entity.id
_entity.type
_entity.pdbx_description
1 polymer ?
#
loop_
_entity_poly.entity_id
_entity_poly.type
_entity_poly.pdbx_seq_one_letter_code
_entity_poly.pdbx_strand_id
1 'polypeptide(L)'
;MRKCKYVRNDGSVAYVRHLDSLNEVVDIMRNSKENDRNSSLESSSCEIDSDSSWYGTSSMEEAMDLMRYGWEEGRLKLKKAIGKIAIDELVGKRCTVDQIPDYTGDEVDIYRFLSGDPENMVEYHLEDSKYGKQANMLVNCSLSSSVSPERIIKRGAAIYSAIEALRAEGYALGLTMVESSKPERHSKKHKIYGIEYYIPIIEPGNYLDIDTASFCLAHLSFLRRAMFAVNETEKDKIRKVAGFYSGGGYGVPSKIFSKIPPNSFVINKGEGIDLKGVSECQKFAQSIAYRALKALGVEVCDNEKY
;
A
#
# COMPACT_ATOMS: atom_id res chain seq x y z
N MET A 1 5.29 -19.69 -3.32
CA MET A 1 6.05 -19.16 -2.16
C MET A 1 7.58 -19.11 -2.38
N ARG A 2 8.14 -17.89 -2.49
CA ARG A 2 9.58 -17.66 -2.69
C ARG A 2 10.20 -17.02 -1.44
N LYS A 3 11.11 -17.74 -0.78
CA LYS A 3 11.89 -17.26 0.38
C LYS A 3 13.28 -16.84 -0.10
N CYS A 4 13.66 -15.60 0.16
CA CYS A 4 14.94 -15.04 -0.25
C CYS A 4 15.69 -14.45 0.94
N LYS A 5 17.03 -14.46 0.87
CA LYS A 5 17.88 -13.71 1.79
C LYS A 5 18.38 -12.47 1.07
N TYR A 6 18.12 -11.31 1.62
CA TYR A 6 18.66 -10.05 1.13
C TYR A 6 19.87 -9.67 1.98
N VAL A 7 21.02 -9.44 1.36
CA VAL A 7 22.25 -9.04 2.06
C VAL A 7 22.42 -7.55 1.90
N ARG A 8 22.51 -6.82 3.02
CA ARG A 8 22.78 -5.39 3.05
C ARG A 8 24.28 -5.13 2.87
N ASN A 9 24.63 -3.90 2.51
CA ASN A 9 26.02 -3.48 2.29
C ASN A 9 26.93 -3.67 3.53
N ASP A 10 26.36 -3.67 4.73
CA ASP A 10 27.05 -3.91 6.00
C ASP A 10 27.23 -5.41 6.34
N GLY A 11 26.84 -6.31 5.44
CA GLY A 11 26.90 -7.76 5.60
C GLY A 11 25.78 -8.36 6.46
N SER A 12 24.84 -7.54 6.96
CA SER A 12 23.63 -8.02 7.63
C SER A 12 22.62 -8.58 6.62
N VAL A 13 21.81 -9.53 7.06
CA VAL A 13 20.87 -10.29 6.22
C VAL A 13 19.45 -9.94 6.62
N ALA A 14 18.64 -9.53 5.67
CA ALA A 14 17.20 -9.46 5.79
C ALA A 14 16.59 -10.77 5.27
N TYR A 15 15.65 -11.32 6.02
CA TYR A 15 14.86 -12.44 5.54
C TYR A 15 13.62 -11.90 4.83
N VAL A 16 13.44 -12.23 3.56
CA VAL A 16 12.36 -11.69 2.73
C VAL A 16 11.53 -12.86 2.20
N ARG A 17 10.22 -12.78 2.40
CA ARG A 17 9.26 -13.75 1.87
C ARG A 17 8.27 -13.04 0.98
N HIS A 18 8.17 -13.53 -0.26
CA HIS A 18 7.11 -13.12 -1.19
C HIS A 18 6.01 -14.15 -1.14
N LEU A 19 4.82 -13.68 -0.78
CA LEU A 19 3.58 -14.40 -0.95
C LEU A 19 3.06 -14.15 -2.37
N ASP A 20 2.32 -15.12 -2.87
CA ASP A 20 1.83 -15.15 -4.24
C ASP A 20 0.54 -14.32 -4.36
N SER A 21 -0.30 -14.27 -3.32
CA SER A 21 -1.53 -13.46 -3.29
C SER A 21 -2.14 -13.31 -1.88
N LEU A 22 -3.20 -12.51 -1.77
CA LEU A 22 -4.06 -12.45 -0.58
C LEU A 22 -4.68 -13.82 -0.23
N ASN A 23 -5.00 -14.66 -1.21
CA ASN A 23 -5.56 -16.00 -0.96
C ASN A 23 -4.58 -16.91 -0.22
N GLU A 24 -3.28 -16.82 -0.53
CA GLU A 24 -2.25 -17.57 0.21
C GLU A 24 -2.24 -17.17 1.70
N VAL A 25 -2.47 -15.88 2.00
CA VAL A 25 -2.62 -15.42 3.39
C VAL A 25 -3.82 -16.08 4.05
N VAL A 26 -4.97 -16.14 3.38
CA VAL A 26 -6.16 -16.77 3.95
C VAL A 26 -5.95 -18.27 4.18
N ASP A 27 -5.25 -18.96 3.28
CA ASP A 27 -4.92 -20.38 3.46
C ASP A 27 -3.96 -20.60 4.63
N ILE A 28 -3.01 -19.68 4.84
CA ILE A 28 -2.16 -19.68 6.04
C ILE A 28 -3.01 -19.47 7.30
N MET A 29 -3.90 -18.49 7.29
CA MET A 29 -4.80 -18.16 8.40
C MET A 29 -5.69 -19.35 8.80
N ARG A 30 -6.21 -20.08 7.81
CA ARG A 30 -7.03 -21.28 8.04
C ARG A 30 -6.24 -22.38 8.77
N ASN A 31 -4.95 -22.51 8.46
CA ASN A 31 -4.08 -23.53 9.04
C ASN A 31 -3.32 -23.06 10.30
N SER A 32 -3.56 -21.84 10.80
CA SER A 32 -2.81 -21.27 11.92
C SER A 32 -2.82 -22.12 13.19
N LYS A 33 -3.95 -22.77 13.53
CA LYS A 33 -4.03 -23.65 14.71
C LYS A 33 -3.12 -24.89 14.60
N GLU A 34 -2.95 -25.43 13.39
CA GLU A 34 -2.04 -26.55 13.16
C GLU A 34 -0.59 -26.08 13.17
N ASN A 35 -0.32 -24.91 12.58
CA ASN A 35 1.00 -24.29 12.60
C ASN A 35 1.47 -23.98 14.03
N ASP A 36 0.57 -23.50 14.88
CA ASP A 36 0.84 -23.23 16.30
C ASP A 36 1.27 -24.50 17.06
N ARG A 37 0.57 -25.63 16.86
CA ARG A 37 0.93 -26.92 17.47
C ARG A 37 2.32 -27.42 17.08
N ASN A 38 2.84 -26.98 15.93
CA ASN A 38 4.14 -27.38 15.40
C ASN A 38 5.28 -26.42 15.82
N SER A 39 4.97 -25.37 16.57
CA SER A 39 5.90 -24.33 17.03
C SER A 39 6.22 -24.49 18.52
N SER A 40 7.45 -24.18 18.93
CA SER A 40 7.79 -24.07 20.37
C SER A 40 7.59 -22.66 20.95
N LEU A 41 7.18 -21.72 20.11
CA LEU A 41 6.86 -20.34 20.46
C LEU A 41 5.35 -20.14 20.47
N GLU A 42 4.88 -19.25 21.35
CA GLU A 42 3.50 -18.78 21.42
C GLU A 42 3.01 -18.19 20.09
N SER A 43 1.70 -18.13 19.92
CA SER A 43 1.02 -17.56 18.75
C SER A 43 -0.14 -16.70 19.22
N SER A 44 -0.31 -15.50 18.66
CA SER A 44 -1.35 -14.55 19.06
C SER A 44 -2.41 -14.36 17.98
N SER A 45 -2.18 -14.81 16.74
CA SER A 45 -3.12 -14.60 15.64
C SER A 45 -4.51 -15.21 15.88
N CYS A 46 -4.55 -16.34 16.60
CA CYS A 46 -5.75 -17.12 16.89
C CYS A 46 -6.36 -16.84 18.26
N GLU A 47 -5.77 -15.94 19.05
CA GLU A 47 -6.28 -15.62 20.38
C GLU A 47 -7.68 -15.04 20.29
N ILE A 48 -8.51 -15.49 21.23
CA ILE A 48 -9.88 -15.02 21.44
C ILE A 48 -9.82 -14.17 22.70
N ASP A 49 -9.59 -12.87 22.50
CA ASP A 49 -9.61 -11.92 23.61
C ASP A 49 -11.07 -11.48 23.88
N SER A 50 -11.38 -11.32 25.17
CA SER A 50 -12.62 -10.67 25.62
C SER A 50 -12.72 -9.21 25.15
N ASP A 51 -11.57 -8.55 24.93
CA ASP A 51 -11.49 -7.20 24.40
C ASP A 51 -11.13 -7.22 22.90
N SER A 52 -12.14 -7.36 22.05
CA SER A 52 -11.99 -7.38 20.58
C SER A 52 -11.38 -6.09 20.00
N SER A 53 -11.22 -5.03 20.81
CA SER A 53 -10.66 -3.75 20.37
C SER A 53 -9.20 -3.86 19.91
N TRP A 54 -8.42 -4.79 20.47
CA TRP A 54 -7.04 -4.97 20.05
C TRP A 54 -6.97 -5.62 18.67
N TYR A 55 -7.66 -6.72 18.44
CA TYR A 55 -7.60 -7.38 17.13
C TYR A 55 -8.42 -6.61 16.08
N GLY A 56 -9.51 -5.98 16.47
CA GLY A 56 -10.54 -5.41 15.59
C GLY A 56 -11.58 -6.45 15.13
N THR A 57 -11.35 -7.74 15.39
CA THR A 57 -12.32 -8.82 15.22
C THR A 57 -12.30 -9.75 16.43
N SER A 58 -13.43 -10.38 16.72
CA SER A 58 -13.59 -11.31 17.84
C SER A 58 -12.94 -12.67 17.58
N SER A 59 -12.80 -13.05 16.31
CA SER A 59 -12.19 -14.33 15.94
C SER A 59 -11.30 -14.25 14.70
N MET A 60 -10.53 -15.31 14.51
CA MET A 60 -9.74 -15.54 13.29
C MET A 60 -10.63 -15.77 12.07
N GLU A 61 -11.76 -16.45 12.25
CA GLU A 61 -12.72 -16.75 11.18
C GLU A 61 -13.39 -15.49 10.66
N GLU A 62 -13.82 -14.61 11.56
CA GLU A 62 -14.33 -13.28 11.21
C GLU A 62 -13.29 -12.48 10.40
N ALA A 63 -12.01 -12.52 10.79
CA ALA A 63 -10.96 -11.83 10.02
C ALA A 63 -10.72 -12.45 8.63
N MET A 64 -10.86 -13.77 8.49
CA MET A 64 -10.79 -14.44 7.19
C MET A 64 -11.97 -14.06 6.29
N ASP A 65 -13.18 -13.97 6.86
CA ASP A 65 -14.38 -13.55 6.14
C ASP A 65 -14.26 -12.11 5.66
N LEU A 66 -13.81 -11.19 6.53
CA LEU A 66 -13.55 -9.80 6.13
C LEU A 66 -12.46 -9.70 5.06
N MET A 67 -11.45 -10.58 5.07
CA MET A 67 -10.42 -10.63 4.04
C MET A 67 -10.93 -11.17 2.70
N ARG A 68 -11.84 -12.16 2.71
CA ARG A 68 -12.39 -12.81 1.50
C ARG A 68 -13.51 -12.01 0.86
N TYR A 69 -14.43 -11.51 1.68
CA TYR A 69 -15.68 -10.88 1.25
C TYR A 69 -15.66 -9.36 1.43
N GLY A 70 -14.61 -8.84 2.06
CA GLY A 70 -14.41 -7.42 2.29
C GLY A 70 -15.08 -6.90 3.57
N TRP A 71 -14.70 -5.69 3.98
CA TRP A 71 -15.19 -5.06 5.21
C TRP A 71 -16.12 -3.87 4.92
N GLU A 72 -17.42 -4.13 4.92
CA GLU A 72 -18.47 -3.16 4.58
C GLU A 72 -18.49 -1.93 5.50
N GLU A 73 -18.39 -2.13 6.82
CA GLU A 73 -18.32 -1.01 7.76
C GLU A 73 -17.06 -0.15 7.50
N GLY A 74 -15.96 -0.82 7.15
CA GLY A 74 -14.72 -0.18 6.70
C GLY A 74 -14.90 0.64 5.45
N ARG A 75 -15.64 0.13 4.46
CA ARG A 75 -16.00 0.87 3.25
C ARG A 75 -16.76 2.15 3.57
N LEU A 76 -17.72 2.11 4.50
CA LEU A 76 -18.45 3.31 4.92
C LEU A 76 -17.52 4.31 5.63
N LYS A 77 -16.64 3.83 6.51
CA LYS A 77 -15.64 4.64 7.22
C LYS A 77 -14.65 5.29 6.24
N LEU A 78 -14.15 4.52 5.27
CA LEU A 78 -13.29 5.01 4.19
C LEU A 78 -14.02 6.06 3.36
N LYS A 79 -15.21 5.76 2.81
CA LYS A 79 -15.99 6.71 2.00
C LYS A 79 -16.22 8.04 2.74
N LYS A 80 -16.56 7.99 4.03
CA LYS A 80 -16.75 9.19 4.86
C LYS A 80 -15.45 9.99 5.04
N ALA A 81 -14.31 9.33 5.14
CA ALA A 81 -13.01 10.00 5.25
C ALA A 81 -12.55 10.56 3.89
N ILE A 82 -12.76 9.80 2.82
CA ILE A 82 -12.46 10.15 1.43
C ILE A 82 -13.31 11.33 0.95
N GLY A 83 -14.61 11.38 1.26
CA GLY A 83 -15.51 12.48 0.86
C GLY A 83 -15.14 13.84 1.44
N LYS A 84 -14.09 13.91 2.28
CA LYS A 84 -13.50 15.16 2.78
C LYS A 84 -12.25 15.57 2.01
N ILE A 85 -11.67 14.66 1.22
CA ILE A 85 -10.46 14.84 0.42
C ILE A 85 -10.92 15.24 -0.98
N ALA A 86 -10.37 16.33 -1.51
CA ALA A 86 -10.63 16.78 -2.87
C ALA A 86 -9.79 15.91 -3.84
N ILE A 87 -10.37 14.79 -4.29
CA ILE A 87 -9.70 13.79 -5.15
C ILE A 87 -9.24 14.42 -6.46
N ASP A 88 -10.06 15.29 -7.07
CA ASP A 88 -9.77 15.97 -8.33
C ASP A 88 -8.57 16.95 -8.23
N GLU A 89 -8.15 17.30 -7.01
CA GLU A 89 -6.99 18.16 -6.74
C GLU A 89 -5.74 17.35 -6.35
N LEU A 90 -5.80 16.02 -6.34
CA LEU A 90 -4.67 15.17 -5.93
C LEU A 90 -3.64 14.94 -7.03
N VAL A 91 -4.10 14.85 -8.27
CA VAL A 91 -3.26 14.71 -9.47
C VAL A 91 -3.38 16.03 -10.22
N GLY A 92 -2.24 16.65 -10.56
CA GLY A 92 -2.26 17.86 -11.38
C GLY A 92 -3.05 17.62 -12.66
N LYS A 93 -3.72 18.68 -13.17
CA LYS A 93 -4.69 18.65 -14.27
C LYS A 93 -4.41 17.54 -15.29
N ARG A 94 -5.48 16.84 -15.68
CA ARG A 94 -5.57 15.92 -16.83
C ARG A 94 -4.55 16.28 -17.90
N CYS A 95 -3.83 15.29 -18.43
CA CYS A 95 -3.25 15.41 -19.77
C CYS A 95 -4.40 15.77 -20.73
N THR A 96 -4.62 17.06 -20.93
CA THR A 96 -5.41 17.55 -22.04
C THR A 96 -4.60 17.20 -23.26
N VAL A 97 -5.24 16.58 -24.24
CA VAL A 97 -4.65 16.57 -25.57
C VAL A 97 -4.61 18.03 -25.98
N ASP A 98 -3.40 18.58 -26.11
CA ASP A 98 -3.26 19.97 -26.51
C ASP A 98 -3.75 20.06 -27.96
N GLN A 99 -4.85 20.80 -28.14
CA GLN A 99 -5.36 21.16 -29.45
C GLN A 99 -4.55 22.34 -29.94
N ILE A 100 -3.61 22.08 -30.84
CA ILE A 100 -2.77 23.12 -31.42
C ILE A 100 -3.34 23.47 -32.79
N PRO A 101 -3.72 24.75 -33.03
CA PRO A 101 -4.07 25.21 -34.36
C PRO A 101 -2.86 25.12 -35.29
N ASP A 102 -3.06 24.54 -36.46
CA ASP A 102 -2.03 24.39 -37.48
C ASP A 102 -2.67 24.47 -38.88
N TYR A 103 -1.84 24.55 -39.92
CA TYR A 103 -2.23 24.52 -41.33
C TYR A 103 -2.63 23.10 -41.79
N THR A 104 -2.15 22.07 -41.09
CA THR A 104 -2.45 20.66 -41.34
C THR A 104 -2.72 19.94 -40.02
N GLY A 105 -3.63 18.97 -39.99
CA GLY A 105 -3.97 18.29 -38.74
C GLY A 105 -5.01 17.21 -38.94
N ASP A 106 -5.50 16.67 -37.82
CA ASP A 106 -6.43 15.53 -37.79
C ASP A 106 -7.89 15.97 -37.95
N GLU A 107 -8.23 17.17 -37.48
CA GLU A 107 -9.59 17.72 -37.48
C GLU A 107 -9.62 19.17 -37.97
N VAL A 108 -10.73 19.62 -38.54
CA VAL A 108 -10.93 21.02 -38.97
C VAL A 108 -11.66 21.80 -37.87
N ASP A 109 -11.10 22.93 -37.43
CA ASP A 109 -11.85 23.95 -36.70
C ASP A 109 -12.74 24.71 -37.69
N ILE A 110 -14.04 24.38 -37.68
CA ILE A 110 -15.04 24.91 -38.60
C ILE A 110 -15.12 26.44 -38.52
N TYR A 111 -14.97 27.04 -37.34
CA TYR A 111 -15.06 28.49 -37.21
C TYR A 111 -13.89 29.18 -37.89
N ARG A 112 -12.67 28.69 -37.63
CA ARG A 112 -11.44 29.23 -38.22
C ARG A 112 -11.41 29.09 -39.75
N PHE A 113 -11.85 27.93 -40.25
CA PHE A 113 -11.98 27.67 -41.68
C PHE A 113 -12.92 28.67 -42.36
N LEU A 114 -14.11 28.88 -41.79
CA LEU A 114 -15.11 29.82 -42.33
C LEU A 114 -14.64 31.28 -42.25
N SER A 115 -13.80 31.64 -41.28
CA SER A 115 -13.20 32.97 -41.19
C SER A 115 -11.99 33.19 -42.11
N GLY A 116 -11.54 32.16 -42.83
CA GLY A 116 -10.36 32.24 -43.70
C GLY A 116 -9.03 32.29 -42.93
N ASP A 117 -9.02 31.82 -41.68
CA ASP A 117 -7.80 31.65 -40.91
C ASP A 117 -7.02 30.46 -41.50
N PRO A 118 -5.74 30.64 -41.89
CA PRO A 118 -4.96 29.55 -42.46
C PRO A 118 -4.58 28.47 -41.42
N GLU A 119 -4.60 28.77 -40.11
CA GLU A 119 -4.42 27.80 -39.02
C GLU A 119 -5.77 27.21 -38.58
N ASN A 120 -6.47 26.58 -39.52
CA ASN A 120 -7.83 26.05 -39.33
C ASN A 120 -7.88 24.53 -39.10
N MET A 121 -6.73 23.86 -39.08
CA MET A 121 -6.64 22.46 -38.70
C MET A 121 -6.23 22.37 -37.23
N VAL A 122 -6.70 21.33 -36.55
CA VAL A 122 -6.32 20.98 -35.19
C VAL A 122 -5.40 19.77 -35.28
N GLU A 123 -4.16 19.94 -34.85
CA GLU A 123 -3.23 18.83 -34.62
C GLU A 123 -3.30 18.43 -33.14
N TYR A 124 -3.42 17.12 -32.90
CA TYR A 124 -3.42 16.55 -31.57
C TYR A 124 -2.03 16.02 -31.23
N HIS A 125 -1.27 16.75 -30.41
CA HIS A 125 -0.03 16.19 -29.89
C HIS A 125 -0.35 15.21 -28.77
N LEU A 126 -0.29 13.92 -29.10
CA LEU A 126 -0.16 12.87 -28.10
C LEU A 126 1.28 12.91 -27.61
N GLU A 127 1.51 13.40 -26.40
CA GLU A 127 2.74 13.07 -25.70
C GLU A 127 2.74 11.56 -25.46
N ASP A 128 3.48 10.84 -26.29
CA ASP A 128 3.81 9.43 -26.06
C ASP A 128 4.54 9.35 -24.73
N SER A 129 3.81 9.07 -23.64
CA SER A 129 4.44 8.77 -22.36
C SER A 129 5.30 7.52 -22.57
N LYS A 130 6.62 7.70 -22.68
CA LYS A 130 7.61 6.63 -22.93
C LYS A 130 7.59 5.51 -21.89
N TYR A 131 6.91 5.74 -20.77
CA TYR A 131 6.71 4.77 -19.69
C TYR A 131 5.23 4.36 -19.70
N GLY A 132 4.97 3.05 -19.73
CA GLY A 132 3.61 2.58 -19.48
C GLY A 132 3.10 3.16 -18.16
N LYS A 133 1.82 3.52 -18.08
CA LYS A 133 1.19 4.16 -16.90
C LYS A 133 1.10 3.25 -15.66
N GLN A 134 2.02 2.28 -15.52
CA GLN A 134 2.03 1.25 -14.50
C GLN A 134 3.10 1.49 -13.45
N ALA A 135 2.67 1.72 -12.21
CA ALA A 135 3.55 1.81 -11.05
C ALA A 135 3.07 0.88 -9.94
N ASN A 136 3.97 0.44 -9.07
CA ASN A 136 3.62 -0.38 -7.92
C ASN A 136 3.81 0.40 -6.62
N MET A 137 2.76 0.46 -5.81
CA MET A 137 2.81 1.08 -4.48
C MET A 137 3.03 0.01 -3.41
N LEU A 138 4.09 0.17 -2.63
CA LEU A 138 4.40 -0.69 -1.50
C LEU A 138 3.98 0.02 -0.21
N VAL A 139 2.97 -0.51 0.48
CA VAL A 139 2.48 0.06 1.74
C VAL A 139 2.96 -0.79 2.89
N ASN A 140 3.82 -0.21 3.74
CA ASN A 140 4.22 -0.86 4.97
C ASN A 140 3.02 -0.92 5.94
N CYS A 141 2.62 -2.13 6.34
CA CYS A 141 1.51 -2.39 7.25
C CYS A 141 1.94 -2.61 8.70
N SER A 142 3.24 -2.59 9.01
CA SER A 142 3.72 -2.77 10.38
C SER A 142 3.45 -1.53 11.23
N LEU A 143 2.72 -1.74 12.33
CA LEU A 143 2.25 -0.69 13.23
C LEU A 143 2.59 -1.04 14.68
N SER A 144 2.79 -0.01 15.50
CA SER A 144 2.88 -0.18 16.95
C SER A 144 1.52 -0.58 17.52
N SER A 145 1.51 -1.38 18.59
CA SER A 145 0.29 -1.73 19.33
C SER A 145 -0.45 -0.50 19.87
N SER A 146 0.27 0.61 20.10
CA SER A 146 -0.26 1.89 20.56
C SER A 146 -0.94 2.75 19.48
N VAL A 147 -0.96 2.33 18.22
CA VAL A 147 -1.67 3.07 17.15
C VAL A 147 -3.16 2.76 17.25
N SER A 148 -4.00 3.80 17.30
CA SER A 148 -5.46 3.65 17.42
C SER A 148 -6.12 3.30 16.08
N PRO A 149 -7.28 2.62 16.08
CA PRO A 149 -8.02 2.30 14.86
C PRO A 149 -8.29 3.51 13.96
N GLU A 150 -8.64 4.65 14.55
CA GLU A 150 -9.00 5.88 13.82
C GLU A 150 -7.81 6.43 13.02
N ARG A 151 -6.59 6.33 13.58
CA ARG A 151 -5.36 6.74 12.90
C ARG A 151 -5.09 5.86 11.67
N ILE A 152 -5.33 4.57 11.79
CA ILE A 152 -5.17 3.60 10.70
C ILE A 152 -6.21 3.86 9.61
N ILE A 153 -7.47 4.10 9.97
CA ILE A 153 -8.54 4.44 9.02
C ILE A 153 -8.21 5.74 8.27
N LYS A 154 -7.75 6.80 8.95
CA LYS A 154 -7.35 8.05 8.28
C LYS A 154 -6.21 7.83 7.30
N ARG A 155 -5.19 7.06 7.69
CA ARG A 155 -4.08 6.69 6.81
C ARG A 155 -4.57 5.91 5.59
N GLY A 156 -5.38 4.89 5.80
CA GLY A 156 -5.94 4.06 4.75
C GLY A 156 -6.81 4.87 3.78
N ALA A 157 -7.61 5.81 4.30
CA ALA A 157 -8.41 6.72 3.49
C ALA A 157 -7.56 7.62 2.59
N ALA A 158 -6.50 8.23 3.12
CA ALA A 158 -5.63 9.07 2.32
C ALA A 158 -4.86 8.27 1.25
N ILE A 159 -4.40 7.06 1.58
CA ILE A 159 -3.77 6.15 0.60
C ILE A 159 -4.78 5.78 -0.50
N TYR A 160 -5.98 5.35 -0.12
CA TYR A 160 -7.00 4.94 -1.08
C TYR A 160 -7.48 6.11 -1.96
N SER A 161 -7.64 7.32 -1.41
CA SER A 161 -7.95 8.52 -2.19
C SER A 161 -6.90 8.80 -3.28
N ALA A 162 -5.61 8.62 -2.97
CA ALA A 162 -4.55 8.79 -3.96
C ALA A 162 -4.62 7.72 -5.06
N ILE A 163 -4.94 6.46 -4.70
CA ILE A 163 -5.16 5.37 -5.67
C ILE A 163 -6.32 5.73 -6.60
N GLU A 164 -7.46 6.17 -6.07
CA GLU A 164 -8.64 6.54 -6.86
C GLU A 164 -8.35 7.72 -7.79
N ALA A 165 -7.66 8.77 -7.30
CA ALA A 165 -7.31 9.93 -8.12
C ALA A 165 -6.41 9.54 -9.29
N LEU A 166 -5.35 8.78 -9.03
CA LEU A 166 -4.45 8.30 -10.08
C LEU A 166 -5.18 7.37 -11.07
N ARG A 167 -6.08 6.51 -10.59
CA ARG A 167 -6.88 5.66 -11.47
C ARG A 167 -7.83 6.48 -12.35
N ALA A 168 -8.46 7.51 -11.81
CA ALA A 168 -9.34 8.40 -12.57
C ALA A 168 -8.59 9.12 -13.71
N GLU A 169 -7.29 9.39 -13.50
CA GLU A 169 -6.37 9.94 -14.51
C GLU A 169 -5.77 8.88 -15.47
N GLY A 170 -6.23 7.63 -15.37
CA GLY A 170 -5.83 6.54 -16.25
C GLY A 170 -4.49 5.89 -15.88
N TYR A 171 -3.96 6.13 -14.68
CA TYR A 171 -2.79 5.41 -14.18
C TYR A 171 -3.18 4.05 -13.61
N ALA A 172 -2.40 3.03 -13.95
CA ALA A 172 -2.54 1.66 -13.50
C ALA A 172 -1.63 1.42 -12.28
N LEU A 173 -2.20 1.50 -11.09
CA LEU A 173 -1.46 1.24 -9.85
C LEU A 173 -1.61 -0.19 -9.35
N GLY A 174 -0.48 -0.84 -9.07
CA GLY A 174 -0.42 -2.01 -8.21
C GLY A 174 -0.36 -1.62 -6.73
N LEU A 175 -0.85 -2.50 -5.85
CA LEU A 175 -0.74 -2.39 -4.40
C LEU A 175 -0.14 -3.67 -3.83
N THR A 176 0.97 -3.52 -3.13
CA THR A 176 1.60 -4.58 -2.34
C THR A 176 1.67 -4.14 -0.89
N MET A 177 1.05 -4.90 0.02
CA MET A 177 1.25 -4.68 1.45
C MET A 177 2.58 -5.31 1.86
N VAL A 178 3.32 -4.63 2.73
CA VAL A 178 4.60 -5.12 3.25
C VAL A 178 4.59 -5.07 4.77
N GLU A 179 4.74 -6.22 5.43
CA GLU A 179 5.08 -6.24 6.85
C GLU A 179 6.61 -6.21 6.94
N SER A 180 7.17 -5.22 7.62
CA SER A 180 8.60 -5.12 7.90
C SER A 180 8.82 -4.97 9.40
N SER A 181 9.51 -5.95 9.99
CA SER A 181 9.81 -6.00 11.42
C SER A 181 11.28 -6.30 11.67
N LYS A 182 11.77 -5.90 12.85
CA LYS A 182 13.13 -6.19 13.31
C LYS A 182 13.14 -6.43 14.82
N PRO A 183 14.16 -7.11 15.38
CA PRO A 183 14.29 -7.21 16.82
C PRO A 183 14.49 -5.82 17.45
N GLU A 184 13.89 -5.59 18.61
CA GLU A 184 14.08 -4.36 19.39
C GLU A 184 15.56 -4.13 19.72
N ARG A 185 16.25 -5.22 20.09
CA ARG A 185 17.70 -5.24 20.34
C ARG A 185 18.38 -6.17 19.35
N HIS A 186 19.12 -5.60 18.41
CA HIS A 186 19.88 -6.37 17.44
C HIS A 186 21.12 -7.01 18.10
N SER A 187 21.19 -8.33 18.12
CA SER A 187 22.35 -9.06 18.61
C SER A 187 23.47 -9.05 17.58
N LYS A 188 24.66 -8.55 17.94
CA LYS A 188 25.87 -8.64 17.07
C LYS A 188 26.25 -10.09 16.70
N LYS A 189 25.73 -11.09 17.42
CA LYS A 189 25.98 -12.52 17.14
C LYS A 189 25.15 -13.05 15.98
N HIS A 190 24.03 -12.40 15.64
CA HIS A 190 23.13 -12.85 14.58
C HIS A 190 23.30 -11.95 13.36
N LYS A 191 23.46 -12.56 12.19
CA LYS A 191 23.53 -11.81 10.93
C LYS A 191 22.18 -11.32 10.45
N ILE A 192 21.05 -11.88 10.93
CA ILE A 192 19.74 -11.46 10.46
C ILE A 192 19.30 -10.17 11.16
N TYR A 193 19.06 -9.12 10.38
CA TYR A 193 18.72 -7.77 10.82
C TYR A 193 17.20 -7.55 10.96
N GLY A 194 16.38 -8.29 10.22
CA GLY A 194 14.93 -8.14 10.22
C GLY A 194 14.25 -9.07 9.23
N ILE A 195 12.92 -9.00 9.20
CA ILE A 195 12.06 -9.76 8.30
C ILE A 195 11.15 -8.83 7.49
N GLU A 196 10.90 -9.22 6.24
CA GLU A 196 9.86 -8.64 5.40
C GLU A 196 8.97 -9.70 4.75
N TYR A 197 7.67 -9.42 4.72
CA TYR A 197 6.68 -10.18 3.97
C TYR A 197 6.02 -9.28 2.96
N TYR A 198 6.05 -9.70 1.69
CA TYR A 198 5.41 -8.99 0.59
C TYR A 198 4.14 -9.72 0.20
N ILE A 199 3.01 -9.01 0.22
CA ILE A 199 1.68 -9.53 -0.05
C ILE A 199 1.09 -8.71 -1.21
N PRO A 200 1.14 -9.24 -2.45
CA PRO A 200 0.44 -8.64 -3.57
C PRO A 200 -1.07 -8.61 -3.28
N ILE A 201 -1.66 -7.41 -3.27
CA ILE A 201 -3.11 -7.24 -3.12
C ILE A 201 -3.76 -7.08 -4.48
N ILE A 202 -3.17 -6.21 -5.32
CA ILE A 202 -3.64 -5.98 -6.68
C ILE A 202 -2.45 -5.73 -7.60
N GLU A 203 -2.48 -6.33 -8.77
CA GLU A 203 -1.51 -6.05 -9.83
C GLU A 203 -1.85 -4.74 -10.56
N PRO A 204 -0.85 -4.04 -11.13
CA PRO A 204 -1.11 -2.86 -11.95
C PRO A 204 -2.13 -3.13 -13.06
N GLY A 205 -3.17 -2.29 -13.13
CA GLY A 205 -4.22 -2.36 -14.14
C GLY A 205 -5.46 -3.12 -13.70
N ASN A 206 -5.39 -3.90 -12.62
CA ASN A 206 -6.56 -4.52 -12.03
C ASN A 206 -7.27 -3.55 -11.08
N TYR A 207 -8.59 -3.73 -10.93
CA TYR A 207 -9.40 -2.89 -10.06
C TYR A 207 -9.28 -3.34 -8.60
N LEU A 208 -8.90 -2.43 -7.71
CA LEU A 208 -8.93 -2.65 -6.27
C LEU A 208 -10.30 -2.22 -5.74
N ASP A 209 -11.10 -3.18 -5.30
CA ASP A 209 -12.38 -2.88 -4.68
C ASP A 209 -12.19 -2.26 -3.27
N ILE A 210 -13.12 -1.38 -2.90
CA ILE A 210 -13.04 -0.62 -1.66
C ILE A 210 -13.18 -1.49 -0.41
N ASP A 211 -13.83 -2.66 -0.50
CA ASP A 211 -14.06 -3.53 0.64
C ASP A 211 -12.80 -4.35 0.96
N THR A 212 -12.05 -4.80 -0.04
CA THR A 212 -10.70 -5.36 0.10
C THR A 212 -9.72 -4.29 0.58
N ALA A 213 -9.79 -3.08 0.01
CA ALA A 213 -8.93 -1.97 0.42
C ALA A 213 -9.19 -1.56 1.87
N SER A 214 -10.45 -1.53 2.31
CA SER A 214 -10.80 -1.18 3.69
C SER A 214 -10.19 -2.17 4.67
N PHE A 215 -10.24 -3.47 4.38
CA PHE A 215 -9.62 -4.46 5.23
C PHE A 215 -8.09 -4.33 5.23
N CYS A 216 -7.46 -4.29 4.06
CA CYS A 216 -6.00 -4.30 3.94
C CYS A 216 -5.31 -3.01 4.45
N LEU A 217 -5.92 -1.85 4.21
CA LEU A 217 -5.33 -0.55 4.53
C LEU A 217 -5.80 0.04 5.86
N ALA A 218 -7.01 -0.31 6.32
CA ALA A 218 -7.68 0.38 7.41
C ALA A 218 -8.09 -0.51 8.60
N HIS A 219 -7.99 -1.85 8.50
CA HIS A 219 -8.42 -2.75 9.57
C HIS A 219 -7.25 -3.29 10.41
N LEU A 220 -7.43 -3.35 11.74
CA LEU A 220 -6.43 -3.86 12.68
C LEU A 220 -6.07 -5.33 12.46
N SER A 221 -7.09 -6.18 12.17
CA SER A 221 -6.90 -7.62 11.96
C SER A 221 -5.99 -7.96 10.78
N PHE A 222 -5.81 -7.06 9.80
CA PHE A 222 -4.87 -7.30 8.71
C PHE A 222 -3.45 -7.48 9.26
N LEU A 223 -3.00 -6.57 10.13
CA LEU A 223 -1.71 -6.74 10.81
C LEU A 223 -1.79 -7.81 11.91
N ARG A 224 -2.74 -7.64 12.84
CA ARG A 224 -2.72 -8.34 14.14
C ARG A 224 -3.17 -9.79 14.08
N ARG A 225 -3.92 -10.19 13.05
CA ARG A 225 -4.31 -11.59 12.81
C ARG A 225 -3.64 -12.14 11.57
N ALA A 226 -3.83 -11.51 10.42
CA ALA A 226 -3.35 -12.07 9.16
C ALA A 226 -1.82 -12.07 9.07
N MET A 227 -1.17 -10.93 9.32
CA MET A 227 0.30 -10.91 9.29
C MET A 227 0.94 -11.67 10.44
N PHE A 228 0.30 -11.71 11.60
CA PHE A 228 0.78 -12.54 12.72
C PHE A 228 0.69 -14.03 12.39
N ALA A 229 -0.39 -14.49 11.74
CA ALA A 229 -0.48 -15.85 11.24
C ALA A 229 0.66 -16.16 10.24
N VAL A 230 0.95 -15.24 9.31
CA VAL A 230 2.09 -15.39 8.39
C VAL A 230 3.42 -15.49 9.16
N ASN A 231 3.64 -14.63 10.16
CA ASN A 231 4.80 -14.64 11.04
C ASN A 231 4.99 -15.96 11.77
N GLU A 232 3.90 -16.53 12.27
CA GLU A 232 3.89 -17.75 13.07
C GLU A 232 4.23 -19.00 12.25
N THR A 233 4.03 -18.97 10.93
CA THR A 233 4.47 -20.06 10.03
C THR A 233 5.97 -20.16 9.83
N GLU A 234 6.74 -19.15 10.26
CA GLU A 234 8.18 -19.20 10.13
C GLU A 234 8.83 -20.14 11.15
N LYS A 235 9.98 -20.72 10.78
CA LYS A 235 10.74 -21.57 11.70
C LYS A 235 11.14 -20.78 12.95
N ASP A 236 11.11 -21.41 14.11
CA ASP A 236 11.46 -20.79 15.40
C ASP A 236 12.79 -20.05 15.39
N LYS A 237 13.80 -20.56 14.66
CA LYS A 237 15.09 -19.88 14.53
C LYS A 237 14.96 -18.52 13.84
N ILE A 238 14.10 -18.41 12.83
CA ILE A 238 13.85 -17.16 12.11
C ILE A 238 13.05 -16.21 13.03
N ARG A 239 11.97 -16.72 13.64
CA ARG A 239 11.12 -15.97 14.58
C ARG A 239 11.93 -15.39 15.76
N LYS A 240 12.77 -16.20 16.42
CA LYS A 240 13.66 -15.77 17.52
C LYS A 240 14.59 -14.64 17.10
N VAL A 241 15.20 -14.73 15.91
CA VAL A 241 16.14 -13.70 15.45
C VAL A 241 15.43 -12.42 15.01
N ALA A 242 14.18 -12.52 14.54
CA ALA A 242 13.32 -11.36 14.28
C ALA A 242 12.86 -10.64 15.56
N GLY A 243 13.13 -11.21 16.74
CA GLY A 243 12.68 -10.68 18.02
C GLY A 243 11.27 -11.10 18.38
N PHE A 244 10.69 -12.09 17.71
CA PHE A 244 9.38 -12.61 18.08
C PHE A 244 9.48 -13.34 19.42
N TYR A 245 8.60 -12.96 20.34
CA TYR A 245 8.50 -13.41 21.73
C TYR A 245 9.75 -13.20 22.59
N SER A 246 10.72 -12.41 22.12
CA SER A 246 11.77 -11.84 22.96
C SER A 246 11.16 -10.68 23.78
N GLY A 247 10.37 -11.01 24.80
CA GLY A 247 9.60 -10.04 25.60
C GLY A 247 8.10 -9.97 25.29
N GLY A 248 7.53 -11.03 24.70
CA GLY A 248 6.07 -11.16 24.51
C GLY A 248 5.45 -10.45 23.29
N GLY A 249 6.24 -10.09 22.26
CA GLY A 249 5.73 -9.38 21.08
C GLY A 249 6.31 -9.86 19.75
N TYR A 250 5.93 -9.21 18.64
CA TYR A 250 6.31 -9.59 17.27
C TYR A 250 7.45 -8.71 16.71
N GLY A 251 8.44 -8.42 17.56
CA GLY A 251 9.50 -7.45 17.24
C GLY A 251 8.98 -6.00 17.18
N VAL A 252 9.73 -5.12 16.53
CA VAL A 252 9.37 -3.71 16.35
C VAL A 252 9.18 -3.38 14.87
N PRO A 253 8.17 -2.55 14.51
CA PRO A 253 7.99 -2.09 13.14
C PRO A 253 9.29 -1.49 12.59
N SER A 254 9.60 -1.80 11.35
CA SER A 254 10.83 -1.43 10.65
C SER A 254 10.50 -0.67 9.37
N LYS A 255 11.47 0.10 8.86
CA LYS A 255 11.36 0.62 7.49
C LYS A 255 11.66 -0.52 6.52
N ILE A 256 11.03 -0.52 5.34
CA ILE A 256 11.42 -1.45 4.27
C ILE A 256 12.92 -1.26 3.98
N PHE A 257 13.68 -2.34 4.02
CA PHE A 257 15.13 -2.41 3.86
C PHE A 257 15.58 -3.26 2.67
N SER A 258 14.72 -4.12 2.10
CA SER A 258 15.05 -4.81 0.85
C SER A 258 14.95 -3.88 -0.35
N LYS A 259 15.58 -4.30 -1.44
CA LYS A 259 15.51 -3.58 -2.71
C LYS A 259 14.08 -3.64 -3.24
N ILE A 260 13.50 -2.47 -3.51
CA ILE A 260 12.18 -2.37 -4.11
C ILE A 260 12.24 -2.64 -5.62
N PRO A 261 11.16 -3.15 -6.23
CA PRO A 261 11.10 -3.33 -7.68
C PRO A 261 11.24 -2.00 -8.43
N PRO A 262 11.62 -2.01 -9.72
CA PRO A 262 11.58 -0.82 -10.56
C PRO A 262 10.15 -0.26 -10.66
N ASN A 263 10.02 1.01 -11.03
CA ASN A 263 8.75 1.74 -11.16
C ASN A 263 7.85 1.59 -9.91
N SER A 264 8.49 1.54 -8.74
CA SER A 264 7.81 1.34 -7.46
C SER A 264 8.17 2.43 -6.47
N PHE A 265 7.23 2.75 -5.59
CA PHE A 265 7.46 3.69 -4.50
C PHE A 265 6.89 3.13 -3.19
N VAL A 266 7.37 3.66 -2.07
CA VAL A 266 7.07 3.14 -0.74
C VAL A 266 6.32 4.16 0.09
N ILE A 267 5.29 3.70 0.79
CA ILE A 267 4.68 4.36 1.94
C ILE A 267 5.15 3.62 3.19
N ASN A 268 6.16 4.15 3.87
CA ASN A 268 6.87 3.42 4.90
C ASN A 268 6.16 3.48 6.26
N LYS A 269 6.72 2.79 7.26
CA LYS A 269 6.15 2.80 8.61
C LYS A 269 6.04 4.22 9.17
N GLY A 270 4.94 4.52 9.85
CA GLY A 270 4.69 5.82 10.48
C GLY A 270 4.26 6.93 9.53
N GLU A 271 4.52 6.84 8.22
CA GLU A 271 4.03 7.84 7.26
C GLU A 271 2.50 7.85 7.21
N GLY A 272 1.90 9.03 7.41
CA GLY A 272 0.45 9.22 7.40
C GLY A 272 -0.29 8.63 8.61
N ILE A 273 0.40 8.23 9.68
CA ILE A 273 -0.24 7.67 10.89
C ILE A 273 -0.78 8.75 11.84
N ASP A 274 -0.15 9.93 11.88
CA ASP A 274 -0.48 11.00 12.83
C ASP A 274 -1.27 12.15 12.21
N LEU A 275 -2.09 11.84 11.19
CA LEU A 275 -2.90 12.83 10.47
C LEU A 275 -4.00 13.41 11.38
N LYS A 276 -3.88 14.69 11.72
CA LYS A 276 -4.77 15.37 12.67
C LYS A 276 -6.10 15.76 12.03
N GLY A 277 -6.09 16.17 10.75
CA GLY A 277 -7.28 16.67 10.07
C GLY A 277 -7.26 16.49 8.55
N VAL A 278 -8.31 16.99 7.90
CA VAL A 278 -8.55 16.82 6.47
C VAL A 278 -7.43 17.41 5.61
N SER A 279 -6.92 18.59 5.97
CA SER A 279 -5.80 19.22 5.23
C SER A 279 -4.54 18.38 5.24
N GLU A 280 -4.20 17.75 6.38
CA GLU A 280 -3.05 16.84 6.45
C GLU A 280 -3.30 15.55 5.64
N CYS A 281 -4.53 15.02 5.66
CA CYS A 281 -4.90 13.89 4.80
C CYS A 281 -4.76 14.24 3.31
N GLN A 282 -5.22 15.43 2.90
CA GLN A 282 -5.09 15.94 1.53
C GLN A 282 -3.63 16.01 1.11
N LYS A 283 -2.78 16.68 1.91
CA LYS A 283 -1.34 16.82 1.63
C LYS A 283 -0.64 15.47 1.57
N PHE A 284 -1.01 14.54 2.46
CA PHE A 284 -0.46 13.19 2.42
C PHE A 284 -0.87 12.45 1.16
N ALA A 285 -2.15 12.47 0.77
CA ALA A 285 -2.64 11.88 -0.48
C ALA A 285 -1.96 12.50 -1.73
N GLN A 286 -1.79 13.82 -1.76
CA GLN A 286 -1.04 14.53 -2.83
C GLN A 286 0.41 14.04 -2.91
N SER A 287 1.07 13.86 -1.77
CA SER A 287 2.44 13.35 -1.74
C SER A 287 2.54 11.92 -2.30
N ILE A 288 1.50 11.10 -2.14
CA ILE A 288 1.42 9.75 -2.71
C ILE A 288 1.26 9.84 -4.23
N ALA A 289 0.35 10.69 -4.70
CA ALA A 289 0.15 10.94 -6.13
C ALA A 289 1.45 11.40 -6.81
N TYR A 290 2.14 12.38 -6.23
CA TYR A 290 3.44 12.85 -6.72
C TYR A 290 4.50 11.74 -6.79
N ARG A 291 4.59 10.88 -5.76
CA ARG A 291 5.54 9.75 -5.77
C ARG A 291 5.22 8.74 -6.86
N ALA A 292 3.95 8.50 -7.15
CA ALA A 292 3.54 7.63 -8.25
C ALA A 292 3.97 8.21 -9.60
N LEU A 293 3.66 9.49 -9.86
CA LEU A 293 4.06 10.18 -11.08
C LEU A 293 5.58 10.18 -11.27
N LYS A 294 6.33 10.47 -10.20
CA LYS A 294 7.79 10.41 -10.20
C LYS A 294 8.32 9.00 -10.48
N ALA A 295 7.69 7.96 -9.92
CA ALA A 295 8.07 6.57 -10.18
C ALA A 295 7.81 6.15 -11.64
N LEU A 296 6.90 6.85 -12.32
CA LEU A 296 6.60 6.70 -13.75
C LEU A 296 7.46 7.59 -14.64
N GLY A 297 8.37 8.41 -14.08
CA GLY A 297 9.19 9.34 -14.85
C GLY A 297 8.41 10.53 -15.44
N VAL A 298 7.21 10.81 -14.94
CA VAL A 298 6.42 12.00 -15.32
C VAL A 298 7.02 13.21 -14.60
N GLU A 299 7.41 14.23 -15.36
CA GLU A 299 7.81 15.51 -14.79
C GLU A 299 6.57 16.17 -14.18
N VAL A 300 6.57 16.32 -12.85
CA VAL A 300 5.54 17.07 -12.17
C VAL A 300 6.08 18.49 -12.06
N CYS A 301 5.50 19.43 -12.82
CA CYS A 301 5.76 20.85 -12.61
C CYS A 301 5.40 21.19 -11.16
N ASP A 302 6.41 21.56 -10.36
CA ASP A 302 6.21 21.99 -8.98
C ASP A 302 5.26 23.19 -8.98
N ASN A 303 3.99 22.94 -8.63
CA ASN A 303 3.09 24.00 -8.19
C ASN A 303 3.43 24.36 -6.73
N GLU A 304 4.70 24.69 -6.46
CA GLU A 304 5.07 25.42 -5.26
C GLU A 304 4.64 26.88 -5.45
N LYS A 305 3.37 27.19 -5.12
CA LYS A 305 2.90 28.53 -4.77
C LYS A 305 1.44 28.56 -4.28
N TYR A 306 1.11 27.83 -3.21
CA TYR A 306 -0.07 28.14 -2.38
C TYR A 306 0.17 27.86 -0.90
#